data_AF-D5RHM9-F1
#
_entry.id   AF-D5RHM9-F1
#
_cell.length_a   1.000
_cell.length_b   1.000
_cell.length_c   1.000
_cell.angle_alpha   90.00
_cell.angle_beta   90.00
_cell.angle_gamma   90.00
#
_symmetry.space_group_name_H-M   'P 1'
#
loop_
_entity.id
_entity.type
_entity.pdbx_description
1 polymer ?
#
loop_
_entity_poly.entity_id
_entity_poly.type
_entity_poly.pdbx_seq_one_letter_code
_entity_poly.pdbx_strand_id
1 'polypeptide(L)'
;MSAALDATEAPATEEGVVESVRAARAAGQALAVSGLGGRAASLRPVLAPRGLSTRALTGITLYRPQEMVLSARAGTTLPEIEAALAEHRQMIPAEPPDYAALFGVATPPTLGGLVAANLSGPRRISVGGALRDQVLGVRAVTGHAELIRSGGRVHKNVTGLDLCKLLAGSHGTLAVLTEITLKLTPRPEASLTLALPVADIAAGVAALSAGLGSPYGVSGAALLPEGDAQAGLSGPTALLRLEDFLQFLPRRATALAALLAPYGAAVRIEDDAPLWRSVREARALGAAPEEAVWRLSLRPSAAPAAVAALRAAFPAKLLLDWGRRAGLGGRPRDRGGAWRRDGGRRALGRQLHPVPRPRFAARHGAGAAGGTGGAGRHRRAGEGGAGPGRVVQPGPLAALNPAPLSAR
;
A
#
# COMPACT_ATOMS: atom_id res chain seq x y z
N MET A 1 -6.84 21.18 3.26
CA MET A 1 -6.84 20.17 2.17
C MET A 1 -8.01 20.35 1.21
N SER A 2 -9.22 20.70 1.66
CA SER A 2 -10.39 20.95 0.78
C SER A 2 -10.12 21.98 -0.33
N ALA A 3 -9.64 23.18 0.02
CA ALA A 3 -9.44 24.27 -0.94
C ALA A 3 -8.43 23.99 -2.08
N ALA A 4 -7.50 23.04 -1.91
CA ALA A 4 -6.54 22.67 -2.95
C ALA A 4 -7.10 21.63 -3.94
N LEU A 5 -8.03 20.78 -3.49
CA LEU A 5 -8.75 19.84 -4.34
C LEU A 5 -9.82 20.53 -5.18
N ASP A 6 -10.45 21.58 -4.67
CA ASP A 6 -11.48 22.35 -5.40
C ASP A 6 -10.91 23.11 -6.60
N ALA A 7 -9.64 23.56 -6.53
CA ALA A 7 -8.92 24.17 -7.65
C ALA A 7 -8.28 23.14 -8.62
N THR A 8 -8.37 21.84 -8.32
CA THR A 8 -7.78 20.78 -9.13
C THR A 8 -8.74 20.36 -10.25
N GLU A 9 -8.25 20.33 -11.50
CA GLU A 9 -9.00 19.86 -12.67
C GLU A 9 -9.53 18.43 -12.45
N ALA A 10 -10.81 18.19 -12.73
CA ALA A 10 -11.43 16.87 -12.58
C ALA A 10 -12.36 16.55 -13.74
N PRO A 11 -11.82 16.09 -14.87
CA PRO A 11 -12.64 15.69 -16.01
C PRO A 11 -13.52 14.48 -15.67
N ALA A 12 -14.74 14.47 -16.17
CA ALA A 12 -15.70 13.38 -15.99
C ALA A 12 -15.61 12.29 -17.08
N THR A 13 -14.70 12.45 -18.05
CA THR A 13 -14.50 11.53 -19.19
C THR A 13 -13.02 11.22 -19.41
N GLU A 14 -12.73 10.11 -20.09
CA GLU A 14 -11.35 9.74 -20.43
C GLU A 14 -10.74 10.74 -21.42
N GLU A 15 -11.54 11.23 -22.36
CA GLU A 15 -11.14 12.25 -23.34
C GLU A 15 -10.71 13.54 -22.64
N GLY A 16 -11.44 13.93 -21.58
CA GLY A 16 -11.08 15.07 -20.77
C GLY A 16 -9.74 14.87 -20.04
N VAL A 17 -9.48 13.67 -19.50
CA VAL A 17 -8.17 13.33 -18.91
C VAL A 17 -7.05 13.39 -19.94
N VAL A 18 -7.29 12.88 -21.15
CA VAL A 18 -6.35 12.97 -22.28
C VAL A 18 -6.01 14.43 -22.58
N GLU A 19 -7.02 15.30 -22.64
CA GLU A 19 -6.81 16.73 -22.90
C GLU A 19 -6.03 17.42 -21.79
N SER A 20 -6.32 17.12 -20.51
CA SER A 20 -5.55 17.65 -19.37
C SER A 20 -4.06 17.29 -19.47
N VAL A 21 -3.76 16.03 -19.80
CA VAL A 21 -2.38 15.54 -19.93
C VAL A 21 -1.71 16.15 -21.17
N ARG A 22 -2.43 16.25 -22.29
CA ARG A 22 -1.95 16.90 -23.52
C ARG A 22 -1.58 18.36 -23.27
N ALA A 23 -2.45 19.11 -22.60
CA ALA A 23 -2.22 20.51 -22.28
C ALA A 23 -1.01 20.70 -21.35
N ALA A 24 -0.86 19.86 -20.32
CA ALA A 24 0.31 19.93 -19.43
C ALA A 24 1.62 19.58 -20.16
N ARG A 25 1.58 18.56 -21.03
CA ARG A 25 2.72 18.17 -21.87
C ARG A 25 3.12 19.29 -22.84
N ALA A 26 2.14 19.91 -23.51
CA ALA A 26 2.37 21.03 -24.42
C ALA A 26 3.00 22.24 -23.70
N ALA A 27 2.63 22.45 -22.43
CA ALA A 27 3.21 23.49 -21.58
C ALA A 27 4.55 23.11 -20.91
N GLY A 28 5.03 21.87 -21.06
CA GLY A 28 6.23 21.39 -20.35
C GLY A 28 6.06 21.33 -18.83
N GLN A 29 4.83 21.18 -18.34
CA GLN A 29 4.48 21.29 -16.92
C GLN A 29 4.25 19.91 -16.28
N ALA A 30 4.74 19.74 -15.05
CA ALA A 30 4.43 18.57 -14.24
C ALA A 30 2.95 18.57 -13.79
N LEU A 31 2.38 17.38 -13.59
CA LEU A 31 1.02 17.17 -13.09
C LEU A 31 1.04 16.43 -11.76
N ALA A 32 0.32 16.95 -10.76
CA ALA A 32 0.00 16.22 -9.54
C ALA A 32 -1.31 15.44 -9.74
N VAL A 33 -1.21 14.11 -9.84
CA VAL A 33 -2.37 13.23 -10.03
C VAL A 33 -2.94 12.81 -8.68
N SER A 34 -4.26 12.86 -8.51
CA SER A 34 -4.93 12.46 -7.28
C SER A 34 -6.30 11.81 -7.52
N GLY A 35 -6.77 11.02 -6.55
CA GLY A 35 -8.20 10.67 -6.44
C GLY A 35 -8.91 11.73 -5.60
N LEU A 36 -9.44 11.31 -4.45
CA LEU A 36 -9.99 12.20 -3.41
C LEU A 36 -8.94 12.77 -2.43
N GLY A 37 -7.65 12.53 -2.69
CA GLY A 37 -6.56 13.09 -1.86
C GLY A 37 -6.39 12.47 -0.47
N GLY A 38 -7.16 11.44 -0.11
CA GLY A 38 -7.13 10.83 1.24
C GLY A 38 -5.79 10.20 1.67
N ARG A 39 -4.79 10.15 0.79
CA ARG A 39 -3.43 9.65 1.08
C ARG A 39 -2.32 10.60 0.65
N ALA A 40 -2.62 11.88 0.43
CA ALA A 40 -1.62 12.88 0.02
C ALA A 40 -0.43 12.96 1.00
N ALA A 41 -0.68 12.78 2.30
CA ALA A 41 0.35 12.78 3.34
C ALA A 41 1.23 11.52 3.38
N SER A 42 0.89 10.46 2.65
CA SER A 42 1.63 9.19 2.66
C SER A 42 2.83 9.15 1.71
N LEU A 43 2.92 10.12 0.80
CA LEU A 43 3.99 10.25 -0.18
C LEU A 43 4.72 11.58 0.02
N ARG A 44 5.85 11.73 -0.66
CA ARG A 44 6.50 13.05 -0.74
C ARG A 44 5.55 14.03 -1.44
N PRO A 45 5.42 15.27 -0.94
CA PRO A 45 4.65 16.29 -1.63
C PRO A 45 5.12 16.44 -3.07
N VAL A 46 4.19 16.33 -4.02
CA VAL A 46 4.46 16.60 -5.43
C VAL A 46 4.21 18.09 -5.65
N LEU A 47 5.28 18.83 -5.91
CA LEU A 47 5.19 20.23 -6.28
C LEU A 47 4.99 20.30 -7.80
N ALA A 48 3.74 20.51 -8.22
CA ALA A 48 3.37 20.63 -9.62
C ALA A 48 2.52 21.89 -9.81
N PRO A 49 2.69 22.64 -10.91
CA PRO A 49 1.90 23.83 -11.21
C PRO A 49 0.43 23.48 -11.54
N ARG A 50 0.16 22.22 -11.91
CA ARG A 50 -1.18 21.73 -12.26
C ARG A 50 -1.51 20.47 -11.46
N GLY A 51 -2.77 20.38 -11.05
CA GLY A 51 -3.34 19.17 -10.48
C GLY A 51 -4.34 18.53 -11.45
N LEU A 52 -4.43 17.21 -11.43
CA LEU A 52 -5.45 16.43 -12.13
C LEU A 52 -6.04 15.40 -11.17
N SER A 53 -7.36 15.40 -11.03
CA SER A 53 -8.08 14.53 -10.13
C SER A 53 -9.04 13.61 -10.87
N THR A 54 -9.07 12.33 -10.50
CA THR A 54 -10.04 11.36 -11.02
C THR A 54 -11.36 11.38 -10.26
N ARG A 55 -11.61 12.35 -9.36
CA ARG A 55 -12.79 12.37 -8.49
C ARG A 55 -14.14 12.41 -9.22
N ALA A 56 -14.16 12.90 -10.46
CA ALA A 56 -15.36 12.95 -11.30
C ALA A 56 -15.55 11.71 -12.20
N LEU A 57 -14.55 10.82 -12.25
CA LEU A 57 -14.64 9.53 -12.95
C LEU A 57 -15.23 8.49 -12.01
N THR A 58 -16.54 8.53 -11.76
CA THR A 58 -17.25 7.65 -10.81
C THR A 58 -18.24 6.72 -11.50
N GLY A 59 -18.67 5.70 -10.76
CA GLY A 59 -19.65 4.70 -11.20
C GLY A 59 -19.04 3.34 -11.55
N ILE A 60 -19.83 2.30 -11.31
CA ILE A 60 -19.59 0.94 -11.79
C ILE A 60 -20.03 0.86 -13.26
N THR A 61 -19.11 0.54 -14.16
CA THR A 61 -19.36 0.49 -15.61
C THR A 61 -19.76 -0.89 -16.10
N LEU A 62 -19.45 -1.93 -15.33
CA LEU A 62 -19.87 -3.30 -15.57
C LEU A 62 -19.88 -4.07 -14.25
N TYR A 63 -20.93 -4.84 -14.01
CA TYR A 63 -20.92 -5.85 -12.97
C TYR A 63 -21.55 -7.14 -13.50
N ARG A 64 -20.79 -8.23 -13.42
CA ARG A 64 -21.20 -9.58 -13.83
C ARG A 64 -21.00 -10.53 -12.64
N PRO A 65 -21.96 -10.61 -11.71
CA PRO A 65 -21.83 -11.41 -10.50
C PRO A 65 -21.52 -12.88 -10.79
N GLN A 66 -22.17 -13.47 -11.81
CA GLN A 66 -21.96 -14.87 -12.21
C GLN A 66 -20.53 -15.11 -12.73
N GLU A 67 -19.91 -14.09 -13.32
CA GLU A 67 -18.54 -14.16 -13.82
C GLU A 67 -17.52 -13.76 -12.74
N MET A 68 -17.94 -13.26 -11.57
CA MET A 68 -17.06 -12.71 -10.53
C MET A 68 -16.18 -11.57 -11.05
N VAL A 69 -16.75 -10.68 -11.86
CA VAL A 69 -16.05 -9.55 -12.47
C VAL A 69 -16.82 -8.25 -12.28
N LEU A 70 -16.09 -7.19 -11.91
CA LEU A 70 -16.60 -5.83 -11.84
C LEU A 70 -15.62 -4.86 -12.50
N SER A 71 -16.13 -3.94 -13.31
CA SER A 71 -15.37 -2.79 -13.83
C SER A 71 -15.97 -1.50 -13.30
N ALA A 72 -15.11 -0.58 -12.85
CA ALA A 72 -15.55 0.71 -12.35
C ALA A 72 -14.52 1.79 -12.67
N ARG A 73 -15.00 3.03 -12.74
CA ARG A 73 -14.14 4.19 -12.97
C ARG A 73 -13.23 4.45 -11.77
N ALA A 74 -12.09 5.10 -12.01
CA ALA A 74 -11.02 5.22 -11.01
C ALA A 74 -11.38 6.09 -9.78
N GLY A 75 -12.36 6.98 -9.92
CA GLY A 75 -12.93 7.79 -8.84
C GLY A 75 -14.00 7.08 -8.01
N THR A 76 -14.52 5.94 -8.47
CA THR A 76 -15.53 5.15 -7.74
C THR A 76 -15.01 4.76 -6.36
N THR A 77 -15.83 4.99 -5.33
CA THR A 77 -15.39 4.82 -3.93
C THR A 77 -15.43 3.35 -3.50
N LEU A 78 -14.59 2.98 -2.54
CA LEU A 78 -14.62 1.62 -1.98
C LEU A 78 -15.98 1.27 -1.36
N PRO A 79 -16.64 2.15 -0.56
CA PRO A 79 -17.97 1.86 -0.02
C PRO A 79 -19.03 1.61 -1.10
N GLU A 80 -19.01 2.36 -2.22
CA GLU A 80 -19.92 2.15 -3.34
C GLU A 80 -19.73 0.76 -3.97
N ILE A 81 -18.48 0.34 -4.17
CA ILE A 81 -18.16 -1.00 -4.68
C ILE A 81 -18.58 -2.07 -3.68
N GLU A 82 -18.23 -1.92 -2.39
CA GLU A 82 -18.57 -2.90 -1.35
C GLU A 82 -20.09 -3.07 -1.18
N ALA A 83 -20.87 -2.00 -1.35
CA ALA A 83 -22.33 -2.03 -1.32
C ALA A 83 -22.88 -2.89 -2.48
N ALA A 84 -22.45 -2.63 -3.72
CA ALA A 84 -22.87 -3.41 -4.89
C ALA A 84 -22.45 -4.89 -4.78
N LEU A 85 -21.27 -5.16 -4.22
CA LEU A 85 -20.81 -6.54 -4.01
C LEU A 85 -21.61 -7.27 -2.93
N ALA A 86 -22.10 -6.56 -1.91
CA ALA A 86 -22.86 -7.16 -0.82
C ALA A 86 -24.17 -7.80 -1.30
N GLU A 87 -24.83 -7.21 -2.30
CA GLU A 87 -26.09 -7.72 -2.90
C GLU A 87 -25.97 -9.16 -3.42
N HIS A 88 -24.77 -9.56 -3.84
CA HIS A 88 -24.50 -10.92 -4.36
C HIS A 88 -23.60 -11.75 -3.43
N ARG A 89 -23.40 -11.31 -2.18
CA ARG A 89 -22.45 -11.92 -1.23
C ARG A 89 -21.05 -12.08 -1.83
N GLN A 90 -20.54 -11.04 -2.48
CA GLN A 90 -19.21 -11.01 -3.09
C GLN A 90 -18.29 -10.01 -2.37
N MET A 91 -16.99 -10.13 -2.63
CA MET A 91 -15.97 -9.25 -2.06
C MET A 91 -14.77 -9.09 -2.99
N ILE A 92 -14.02 -8.00 -2.78
CA ILE A 92 -12.68 -7.84 -3.34
C ILE A 92 -11.74 -8.78 -2.58
N PRO A 93 -11.06 -9.74 -3.25
CA PRO A 93 -10.33 -10.80 -2.54
C PRO A 93 -9.20 -10.25 -1.65
N ALA A 94 -8.45 -9.26 -2.17
CA ALA A 94 -7.31 -8.67 -1.48
C ALA A 94 -7.69 -7.78 -0.27
N GLU A 95 -8.98 -7.58 0.03
CA GLU A 95 -9.47 -6.85 1.20
C GLU A 95 -8.79 -5.47 1.40
N PRO A 96 -8.89 -4.55 0.41
CA PRO A 96 -8.23 -3.26 0.48
C PRO A 96 -8.64 -2.46 1.74
N PRO A 97 -7.72 -1.70 2.36
CA PRO A 97 -8.03 -0.93 3.55
C PRO A 97 -8.74 0.38 3.24
N ASP A 98 -9.48 0.86 4.22
CA ASP A 98 -9.72 2.29 4.39
C ASP A 98 -8.71 2.87 5.40
N TYR A 99 -7.92 3.85 4.95
CA TYR A 99 -6.95 4.55 5.80
C TYR A 99 -7.38 5.98 6.14
N ALA A 100 -8.65 6.33 5.90
CA ALA A 100 -9.18 7.65 6.17
C ALA A 100 -8.91 8.09 7.62
N ALA A 101 -9.23 7.23 8.59
CA ALA A 101 -8.97 7.47 10.00
C ALA A 101 -7.48 7.63 10.32
N LEU A 102 -6.62 6.76 9.77
CA LEU A 102 -5.17 6.80 10.01
C LEU A 102 -4.52 8.11 9.52
N PHE A 103 -5.05 8.70 8.44
CA PHE A 103 -4.57 9.97 7.91
C PHE A 103 -5.39 11.19 8.35
N GLY A 104 -6.39 11.01 9.22
CA GLY A 104 -7.27 12.09 9.68
C GLY A 104 -8.03 12.77 8.54
N VAL A 105 -8.43 12.02 7.52
CA VAL A 105 -9.20 12.52 6.37
C VAL A 105 -10.62 11.96 6.42
N ALA A 106 -11.60 12.74 5.94
CA ALA A 106 -13.00 12.35 5.91
C ALA A 106 -13.44 11.74 4.56
N THR A 107 -12.51 11.52 3.63
CA THR A 107 -12.82 10.99 2.29
C THR A 107 -12.53 9.50 2.22
N PRO A 108 -13.45 8.68 1.66
CA PRO A 108 -13.19 7.27 1.45
C PRO A 108 -12.12 7.05 0.36
N PRO A 109 -11.45 5.89 0.34
CA PRO A 109 -10.53 5.56 -0.74
C PRO A 109 -11.30 5.31 -2.05
N THR A 110 -10.70 5.70 -3.17
CA THR A 110 -11.22 5.37 -4.51
C THR A 110 -10.51 4.15 -5.08
N LEU A 111 -11.17 3.44 -5.99
CA LEU A 111 -10.62 2.25 -6.66
C LEU A 111 -9.27 2.56 -7.33
N GLY A 112 -9.18 3.68 -8.05
CA GLY A 112 -7.95 4.14 -8.68
C GLY A 112 -6.83 4.38 -7.67
N GLY A 113 -7.13 5.01 -6.53
CA GLY A 113 -6.16 5.23 -5.45
C GLY A 113 -5.68 3.93 -4.79
N LEU A 114 -6.59 2.99 -4.57
CA LEU A 114 -6.28 1.66 -4.03
C LEU A 114 -5.33 0.89 -4.94
N VAL A 115 -5.62 0.85 -6.25
CA VAL A 115 -4.81 0.15 -7.26
C VAL A 115 -3.48 0.86 -7.50
N ALA A 116 -3.49 2.19 -7.68
CA ALA A 116 -2.28 2.98 -7.89
C ALA A 116 -1.30 2.84 -6.72
N ALA A 117 -1.78 2.66 -5.49
CA ALA A 117 -0.95 2.41 -4.31
C ALA A 117 -0.80 0.91 -3.95
N ASN A 118 -1.36 0.01 -4.75
CA ASN A 118 -1.39 -1.44 -4.56
C ASN A 118 -1.70 -1.85 -3.11
N LEU A 119 -2.80 -1.31 -2.57
CA LEU A 119 -3.19 -1.55 -1.19
C LEU A 119 -3.91 -2.89 -1.03
N SER A 120 -3.48 -3.70 -0.06
CA SER A 120 -4.04 -5.04 0.19
C SER A 120 -4.07 -5.31 1.68
N GLY A 121 -5.15 -5.91 2.16
CA GLY A 121 -5.31 -6.33 3.54
C GLY A 121 -4.82 -7.74 3.84
N PRO A 122 -5.18 -8.24 5.03
CA PRO A 122 -4.64 -9.48 5.59
C PRO A 122 -4.93 -10.73 4.72
N ARG A 123 -6.05 -10.71 3.98
CA ARG A 123 -6.49 -11.79 3.10
C ARG A 123 -5.54 -12.07 1.91
N ARG A 124 -4.64 -11.14 1.60
CA ARG A 124 -3.64 -11.21 0.51
C ARG A 124 -2.90 -12.54 0.41
N ILE A 125 -2.58 -13.15 1.54
CA ILE A 125 -1.74 -14.36 1.59
C ILE A 125 -2.46 -15.61 1.08
N SER A 126 -3.79 -15.64 1.13
CA SER A 126 -4.61 -16.80 0.76
C SER A 126 -5.32 -16.65 -0.58
N VAL A 127 -5.54 -15.41 -1.03
CA VAL A 127 -6.33 -15.11 -2.24
C VAL A 127 -5.53 -15.02 -3.54
N GLY A 128 -4.31 -15.56 -3.55
CA GLY A 128 -3.45 -15.58 -4.73
C GLY A 128 -2.73 -14.26 -5.03
N GLY A 129 -2.63 -13.33 -4.08
CA GLY A 129 -1.76 -12.17 -4.19
C GLY A 129 -2.33 -10.84 -3.69
N ALA A 130 -1.65 -9.75 -4.05
CA ALA A 130 -2.08 -8.39 -3.75
C ALA A 130 -3.24 -7.95 -4.64
N LEU A 131 -3.74 -6.75 -4.38
CA LEU A 131 -4.72 -6.07 -5.22
C LEU A 131 -4.27 -6.02 -6.70
N ARG A 132 -2.99 -5.76 -6.98
CA ARG A 132 -2.44 -5.84 -8.35
C ARG A 132 -2.68 -7.18 -9.06
N ASP A 133 -2.76 -8.28 -8.30
CA ASP A 133 -2.96 -9.63 -8.83
C ASP A 133 -4.47 -9.92 -8.99
N GLN A 134 -5.33 -9.07 -8.44
CA GLN A 134 -6.79 -9.11 -8.62
C GLN A 134 -7.28 -8.16 -9.73
N VAL A 135 -6.39 -7.35 -10.32
CA VAL A 135 -6.74 -6.48 -11.45
C VAL A 135 -6.66 -7.31 -12.73
N LEU A 136 -7.80 -7.50 -13.38
CA LEU A 136 -7.91 -8.21 -14.65
C LEU A 136 -7.68 -7.30 -15.86
N GLY A 137 -8.00 -6.02 -15.72
CA GLY A 137 -7.92 -5.05 -16.79
C GLY A 137 -7.84 -3.61 -16.31
N VAL A 138 -7.24 -2.75 -17.10
CA VAL A 138 -7.14 -1.31 -16.85
C VAL A 138 -7.30 -0.51 -18.14
N ARG A 139 -7.92 0.65 -18.01
CA ARG A 139 -7.81 1.77 -18.95
C ARG A 139 -7.03 2.88 -18.25
N ALA A 140 -6.09 3.49 -18.96
CA ALA A 140 -5.26 4.54 -18.40
C ALA A 140 -4.78 5.52 -19.46
N VAL A 141 -4.48 6.76 -19.04
CA VAL A 141 -3.88 7.78 -19.90
C VAL A 141 -2.41 7.96 -19.52
N THR A 142 -1.51 7.70 -20.47
CA THR A 142 -0.06 7.83 -20.26
C THR A 142 0.39 9.28 -20.23
N GLY A 143 1.62 9.55 -19.79
CA GLY A 143 2.23 10.88 -19.89
C GLY A 143 2.38 11.43 -21.33
N HIS A 144 2.17 10.59 -22.34
CA HIS A 144 2.13 10.99 -23.76
C HIS A 144 0.73 11.42 -24.22
N ALA A 145 -0.25 11.48 -23.31
CA ALA A 145 -1.66 11.74 -23.60
C ALA A 145 -2.28 10.67 -24.53
N GLU A 146 -1.87 9.42 -24.36
CA GLU A 146 -2.39 8.27 -25.08
C GLU A 146 -3.29 7.44 -24.16
N LEU A 147 -4.48 7.08 -24.64
CA LEU A 147 -5.34 6.13 -23.96
C LEU A 147 -4.85 4.71 -24.24
N ILE A 148 -4.41 4.02 -23.20
CA ILE A 148 -3.98 2.63 -23.26
C ILE A 148 -5.00 1.71 -22.58
N ARG A 149 -5.08 0.49 -23.08
CA ARG A 149 -5.86 -0.60 -22.50
C ARG A 149 -4.95 -1.80 -22.30
N SER A 150 -5.07 -2.43 -21.15
CA SER A 150 -4.34 -3.66 -20.85
C SER A 150 -5.24 -4.61 -20.08
N GLY A 151 -5.06 -5.91 -20.32
CA GLY A 151 -5.89 -6.93 -19.71
C GLY A 151 -7.28 -7.00 -20.32
N GLY A 152 -8.23 -7.53 -19.55
CA GLY A 152 -9.61 -7.69 -19.98
C GLY A 152 -10.49 -8.18 -18.83
N ARG A 153 -11.53 -8.95 -19.17
CA ARG A 153 -12.49 -9.50 -18.21
C ARG A 153 -12.24 -10.97 -17.89
N VAL A 154 -11.22 -11.56 -18.52
CA VAL A 154 -10.89 -12.98 -18.37
C VAL A 154 -9.93 -13.19 -17.20
N HIS A 155 -10.14 -14.28 -16.47
CA HIS A 155 -9.34 -14.63 -15.30
C HIS A 155 -7.92 -15.07 -15.64
N LYS A 156 -7.71 -15.57 -16.86
CA LYS A 156 -6.41 -15.98 -17.39
C LYS A 156 -6.12 -15.16 -18.63
N ASN A 157 -5.05 -14.38 -18.56
CA ASN A 157 -4.51 -13.68 -19.70
C ASN A 157 -3.02 -14.07 -19.84
N VAL A 158 -2.69 -14.72 -20.95
CA VAL A 158 -1.34 -15.26 -21.23
C VAL A 158 -0.66 -14.54 -22.39
N THR A 159 -1.23 -13.43 -22.86
CA THR A 159 -0.72 -12.70 -24.02
C THR A 159 -0.15 -11.34 -23.63
N GLY A 160 1.09 -11.08 -24.04
CA GLY A 160 1.74 -9.77 -23.91
C GLY A 160 2.22 -9.42 -22.50
N LEU A 161 2.59 -8.15 -22.33
CA LEU A 161 3.00 -7.60 -21.04
C LEU A 161 1.77 -7.25 -20.19
N ASP A 162 1.78 -7.69 -18.93
CA ASP A 162 0.75 -7.36 -17.95
C ASP A 162 0.96 -5.92 -17.42
N LEU A 163 0.45 -4.93 -18.15
CA LEU A 163 0.54 -3.53 -17.72
C LEU A 163 -0.35 -3.25 -16.50
N CYS A 164 -1.34 -4.09 -16.21
CA CYS A 164 -2.15 -3.98 -15.00
C CYS A 164 -1.26 -4.07 -13.76
N LYS A 165 -0.36 -5.07 -13.73
CA LYS A 165 0.63 -5.24 -12.66
C LYS A 165 1.71 -4.16 -12.61
N LEU A 166 2.04 -3.55 -13.75
CA LEU A 166 2.98 -2.42 -13.82
C LEU A 166 2.37 -1.14 -13.25
N LEU A 167 1.13 -0.83 -13.62
CA LEU A 167 0.44 0.37 -13.19
C LEU A 167 -0.03 0.30 -11.74
N ALA A 168 -0.35 -0.90 -11.25
CA ALA A 168 -0.67 -1.11 -9.84
C ALA A 168 0.57 -0.95 -8.96
N GLY A 169 0.55 0.08 -8.09
CA GLY A 169 1.72 0.49 -7.29
C GLY A 169 2.57 1.58 -7.95
N SER A 170 2.18 2.11 -9.12
CA SER A 170 2.87 3.22 -9.78
C SER A 170 2.64 4.59 -9.13
N HIS A 171 1.70 4.69 -8.18
CA HIS A 171 1.32 5.94 -7.52
C HIS A 171 0.93 7.08 -8.48
N GLY A 172 0.42 6.74 -9.68
CA GLY A 172 0.02 7.72 -10.69
C GLY A 172 1.20 8.34 -11.46
N THR A 173 2.42 7.82 -11.29
CA THR A 173 3.63 8.38 -11.95
C THR A 173 3.84 7.89 -13.38
N LEU A 174 3.20 6.78 -13.78
CA LEU A 174 3.32 6.20 -15.12
C LEU A 174 2.13 6.52 -16.01
N ALA A 175 0.93 6.55 -15.43
CA ALA A 175 -0.33 6.85 -16.12
C ALA A 175 -1.42 7.24 -15.11
N VAL A 176 -2.43 7.96 -15.59
CA VAL A 176 -3.68 8.23 -14.87
C VAL A 176 -4.62 7.06 -15.12
N LEU A 177 -4.93 6.26 -14.10
CA LEU A 177 -5.95 5.20 -14.20
C LEU A 177 -7.33 5.85 -14.38
N THR A 178 -8.11 5.36 -15.35
CA THR A 178 -9.45 5.89 -15.64
C THR A 178 -10.55 4.86 -15.36
N GLU A 179 -10.29 3.58 -15.65
CA GLU A 179 -11.18 2.46 -15.37
C GLU A 179 -10.36 1.23 -14.96
N ILE A 180 -10.88 0.47 -14.00
CA ILE A 180 -10.25 -0.75 -13.49
C ILE A 180 -11.28 -1.87 -13.52
N THR A 181 -10.88 -3.03 -14.05
CA THR A 181 -11.61 -4.30 -13.95
C THR A 181 -10.97 -5.18 -12.89
N LEU A 182 -11.75 -5.60 -11.89
CA LEU A 182 -11.36 -6.48 -10.80
C LEU A 182 -11.96 -7.87 -10.97
N LYS A 183 -11.18 -8.87 -10.55
CA LYS A 183 -11.67 -10.18 -10.15
C LYS A 183 -12.28 -10.08 -8.76
N LEU A 184 -13.38 -10.81 -8.56
CA LEU A 184 -14.11 -10.94 -7.31
C LEU A 184 -14.02 -12.37 -6.79
N THR A 185 -14.44 -12.55 -5.54
CA THR A 185 -14.69 -13.86 -4.95
C THR A 185 -16.00 -13.83 -4.15
N PRO A 186 -16.64 -15.00 -3.95
CA PRO A 186 -17.68 -15.14 -2.93
C PRO A 186 -17.16 -14.69 -1.56
N ARG A 187 -18.03 -14.11 -0.75
CA ARG A 187 -17.80 -13.93 0.69
C ARG A 187 -17.87 -15.31 1.35
N PRO A 188 -16.95 -15.62 2.28
CA PRO A 188 -17.07 -16.84 3.07
C PRO A 188 -18.37 -16.82 3.87
N GLU A 189 -18.88 -18.01 4.18
CA GLU A 189 -20.10 -18.14 4.99
C GLU A 189 -19.86 -17.72 6.44
N ALA A 190 -18.69 -18.07 6.98
CA ALA A 190 -18.28 -17.74 8.33
C ALA A 190 -16.78 -17.48 8.42
N SER A 191 -16.38 -16.77 9.47
CA SER A 191 -14.99 -16.51 9.84
C SER A 191 -14.79 -16.87 11.31
N LEU A 192 -13.60 -17.34 11.64
CA LEU A 192 -13.18 -17.60 13.02
C LEU A 192 -11.70 -17.30 13.14
N THR A 193 -11.31 -16.62 14.21
CA THR A 193 -9.91 -16.30 14.49
C THR A 193 -9.40 -17.03 15.71
N LEU A 194 -8.20 -17.61 15.59
CA LEU A 194 -7.41 -18.04 16.73
C LEU A 194 -6.50 -16.90 17.16
N ALA A 195 -6.74 -16.37 18.35
CA ALA A 195 -5.85 -15.45 19.03
C ALA A 195 -4.96 -16.24 19.99
N LEU A 196 -3.65 -16.16 19.79
CA LEU A 196 -2.65 -16.91 20.52
C LEU A 196 -1.76 -15.93 21.27
N PRO A 197 -1.97 -15.73 22.58
CA PRO A 197 -1.01 -15.05 23.43
C PRO A 197 0.33 -15.79 23.36
N VAL A 198 1.40 -15.07 23.07
CA VAL A 198 2.75 -15.62 22.91
C VAL A 198 3.73 -14.92 23.84
N ALA A 199 4.80 -15.62 24.21
CA ALA A 199 5.81 -15.08 25.13
C ALA A 199 6.50 -13.83 24.58
N ASP A 200 6.80 -13.82 23.28
CA ASP A 200 7.48 -12.72 22.61
C ASP A 200 7.21 -12.69 21.10
N ILE A 201 7.86 -11.75 20.41
CA ILE A 201 7.74 -11.57 18.96
C ILE A 201 8.31 -12.74 18.18
N ALA A 202 9.36 -13.40 18.67
CA ALA A 202 9.98 -14.54 18.00
C ALA A 202 9.05 -15.76 18.04
N ALA A 203 8.45 -16.04 19.20
CA ALA A 203 7.41 -17.06 19.38
C ALA A 203 6.19 -16.76 18.49
N GLY A 204 5.75 -15.50 18.43
CA GLY A 204 4.68 -15.08 17.51
C GLY A 204 5.00 -15.34 16.04
N VAL A 205 6.21 -14.99 15.60
CA VAL A 205 6.67 -15.26 14.22
C VAL A 205 6.73 -16.77 13.93
N ALA A 206 7.19 -17.58 14.89
CA ALA A 206 7.24 -19.04 14.75
C ALA A 206 5.83 -19.64 14.65
N ALA A 207 4.90 -19.22 15.52
CA ALA A 207 3.51 -19.65 15.51
C ALA A 207 2.81 -19.30 14.19
N LEU A 208 2.96 -18.05 13.73
CA LEU A 208 2.40 -17.62 12.45
C LEU A 208 2.99 -18.39 11.27
N SER A 209 4.30 -18.67 11.29
CA SER A 209 4.94 -19.49 10.25
C SER A 209 4.41 -20.92 10.23
N ALA A 210 4.25 -21.54 11.40
CA ALA A 210 3.69 -22.88 11.53
C ALA A 210 2.23 -22.95 11.06
N GLY A 211 1.40 -21.98 11.46
CA GLY A 211 0.00 -21.92 11.05
C GLY A 211 -0.18 -21.64 9.55
N LEU A 212 0.62 -20.74 8.97
CA LEU A 212 0.57 -20.45 7.53
C LEU A 212 1.11 -21.59 6.66
N GLY A 213 2.06 -22.37 7.18
CA GLY A 213 2.56 -23.58 6.51
C GLY A 213 1.67 -24.81 6.70
N SER A 214 0.60 -24.70 7.49
CA SER A 214 -0.31 -25.81 7.78
C SER A 214 -1.32 -26.05 6.65
N PRO A 215 -1.91 -27.26 6.57
CA PRO A 215 -2.96 -27.56 5.59
C PRO A 215 -4.32 -26.95 5.95
N TYR A 216 -4.42 -26.13 7.01
CA TYR A 216 -5.72 -25.66 7.54
C TYR A 216 -6.26 -24.39 6.88
N GLY A 217 -5.55 -23.83 5.89
CA GLY A 217 -6.07 -22.75 5.05
C GLY A 217 -6.24 -21.41 5.80
N VAL A 218 -5.21 -20.97 6.50
CA VAL A 218 -5.20 -19.66 7.19
C VAL A 218 -5.38 -18.54 6.17
N SER A 219 -6.48 -17.80 6.30
CA SER A 219 -6.85 -16.77 5.33
C SER A 219 -6.21 -15.42 5.63
N GLY A 220 -5.84 -15.14 6.89
CA GLY A 220 -5.18 -13.92 7.33
C GLY A 220 -4.31 -14.17 8.56
N ALA A 221 -3.21 -13.43 8.68
CA ALA A 221 -2.26 -13.57 9.78
C ALA A 221 -1.71 -12.21 10.23
N ALA A 222 -1.68 -11.97 11.53
CA ALA A 222 -1.11 -10.76 12.11
C ALA A 222 -0.52 -11.03 13.50
N LEU A 223 0.44 -10.23 13.93
CA LEU A 223 0.98 -10.22 15.28
C LEU A 223 0.80 -8.82 15.85
N LEU A 224 0.18 -8.78 17.03
CA LEU A 224 -0.09 -7.58 17.82
C LEU A 224 0.87 -7.55 19.00
N PRO A 225 1.98 -6.79 18.95
CA PRO A 225 2.98 -6.74 20.02
C PRO A 225 2.44 -6.25 21.37
N GLU A 226 1.41 -5.40 21.35
CA GLU A 226 0.78 -4.83 22.55
C GLU A 226 -0.61 -5.44 22.83
N GLY A 227 -1.10 -6.33 21.96
CA GLY A 227 -2.48 -6.82 21.97
C GLY A 227 -3.46 -5.86 21.29
N ASP A 228 -4.74 -5.99 21.61
CA ASP A 228 -5.83 -5.09 21.20
C ASP A 228 -6.87 -5.05 22.33
N ALA A 229 -6.93 -3.91 23.03
CA ALA A 229 -7.82 -3.73 24.17
C ALA A 229 -9.30 -3.84 23.81
N GLN A 230 -9.70 -3.48 22.58
CA GLN A 230 -11.08 -3.61 22.12
C GLN A 230 -11.47 -5.08 21.94
N ALA A 231 -10.48 -5.93 21.63
CA ALA A 231 -10.66 -7.38 21.52
C ALA A 231 -10.34 -8.14 22.83
N GLY A 232 -10.06 -7.43 23.93
CA GLY A 232 -9.68 -8.05 25.20
C GLY A 232 -8.34 -8.79 25.17
N LEU A 233 -7.46 -8.47 24.22
CA LEU A 233 -6.16 -9.10 24.04
C LEU A 233 -5.08 -8.23 24.69
N SER A 234 -4.27 -8.82 25.58
CA SER A 234 -3.16 -8.14 26.26
C SER A 234 -1.83 -8.78 25.91
N GLY A 235 -0.83 -7.93 25.65
CA GLY A 235 0.53 -8.37 25.32
C GLY A 235 0.64 -9.01 23.92
N PRO A 236 1.83 -9.56 23.60
CA PRO A 236 2.11 -10.12 22.29
C PRO A 236 1.11 -11.22 21.91
N THR A 237 0.33 -11.00 20.84
CA THR A 237 -0.73 -11.93 20.42
C THR A 237 -0.65 -12.19 18.92
N ALA A 238 -0.47 -13.46 18.53
CA ALA A 238 -0.56 -13.90 17.15
C ALA A 238 -2.01 -14.21 16.77
N LEU A 239 -2.45 -13.73 15.62
CA LEU A 239 -3.80 -13.89 15.08
C LEU A 239 -3.76 -14.71 13.80
N LEU A 240 -4.57 -15.76 13.72
CA LEU A 240 -4.75 -16.57 12.52
C LEU A 240 -6.25 -16.69 12.19
N ARG A 241 -6.66 -16.15 11.05
CA ARG A 241 -8.04 -16.23 10.56
C ARG A 241 -8.27 -17.50 9.76
N LEU A 242 -9.42 -18.12 9.98
CA LEU A 242 -9.98 -19.20 9.17
C LEU A 242 -11.31 -18.73 8.58
N GLU A 243 -11.50 -18.91 7.29
CA GLU A 243 -12.72 -18.56 6.56
C GLU A 243 -13.13 -19.75 5.70
N ASP A 244 -14.38 -20.19 5.79
CA ASP A 244 -14.98 -21.29 4.99
C ASP A 244 -16.49 -21.40 5.28
N PHE A 245 -17.10 -22.52 4.88
CA PHE A 245 -18.43 -22.94 5.31
C PHE A 245 -18.48 -23.19 6.82
N LEU A 246 -19.60 -22.82 7.44
CA LEU A 246 -19.78 -22.83 8.90
C LEU A 246 -19.46 -24.20 9.53
N GLN A 247 -19.90 -25.27 8.89
CA GLN A 247 -19.73 -26.65 9.36
C GLN A 247 -18.28 -27.15 9.40
N PHE A 248 -17.37 -26.56 8.63
CA PHE A 248 -15.96 -26.99 8.58
C PHE A 248 -15.04 -26.21 9.52
N LEU A 249 -15.47 -25.02 9.97
CA LEU A 249 -14.66 -24.16 10.82
C LEU A 249 -14.28 -24.78 12.17
N PRO A 250 -15.19 -25.40 12.96
CA PRO A 250 -14.84 -25.91 14.29
C PRO A 250 -13.74 -26.98 14.26
N ARG A 251 -13.78 -27.88 13.27
CA ARG A 251 -12.78 -28.94 13.12
C ARG A 251 -11.42 -28.37 12.74
N ARG A 252 -11.37 -27.45 11.76
CA ARG A 252 -10.11 -26.80 11.33
C ARG A 252 -9.52 -25.94 12.45
N ALA A 253 -10.36 -25.20 13.18
CA ALA A 253 -9.94 -24.41 14.33
C ALA A 253 -9.33 -25.28 15.45
N THR A 254 -9.96 -26.42 15.75
CA THR A 254 -9.44 -27.37 16.75
C THR A 254 -8.09 -27.95 16.33
N ALA A 255 -7.96 -28.37 15.07
CA ALA A 255 -6.72 -28.96 14.55
C ALA A 255 -5.58 -27.93 14.47
N LEU A 256 -5.88 -26.70 14.05
CA LEU A 256 -4.91 -25.60 14.05
C LEU A 256 -4.50 -25.21 15.47
N ALA A 257 -5.44 -25.13 16.42
CA ALA A 257 -5.12 -24.86 17.83
C ALA A 257 -4.19 -25.94 18.42
N ALA A 258 -4.43 -27.22 18.12
CA ALA A 258 -3.56 -28.32 18.54
C ALA A 258 -2.15 -28.20 17.94
N LEU A 259 -2.02 -27.83 16.66
CA LEU A 259 -0.74 -27.56 16.02
C LEU A 259 0.01 -26.41 16.69
N LEU A 260 -0.71 -25.38 17.15
CA LEU A 260 -0.13 -24.18 17.75
C LEU A 260 0.11 -24.29 19.26
N ALA A 261 -0.32 -25.37 19.91
CA ALA A 261 -0.18 -25.59 21.35
C ALA A 261 1.26 -25.43 21.89
N PRO A 262 2.34 -25.80 21.16
CA PRO A 262 3.71 -25.55 21.61
C PRO A 262 4.07 -24.06 21.77
N TYR A 263 3.31 -23.15 21.16
CA TYR A 263 3.58 -21.71 21.19
C TYR A 263 2.66 -20.93 22.15
N GLY A 264 1.54 -21.52 22.59
CA GLY A 264 0.58 -20.91 23.50
C GLY A 264 -0.80 -21.58 23.46
N ALA A 265 -1.68 -21.16 24.38
CA ALA A 265 -3.08 -21.59 24.38
C ALA A 265 -3.93 -20.64 23.51
N ALA A 266 -4.49 -21.15 22.41
CA ALA A 266 -5.30 -20.36 21.50
C ALA A 266 -6.71 -20.07 22.08
N VAL A 267 -7.14 -18.82 21.98
CA VAL A 267 -8.50 -18.35 22.25
C VAL A 267 -9.24 -18.18 20.92
N ARG A 268 -10.50 -18.60 20.87
CA ARG A 268 -11.35 -18.44 19.66
C ARG A 268 -12.09 -17.11 19.72
N ILE A 269 -12.11 -16.42 18.59
CA ILE A 269 -12.90 -15.20 18.37
C ILE A 269 -13.81 -15.46 17.17
N GLU A 270 -15.12 -15.52 17.41
CA GLU A 270 -16.13 -15.84 16.40
C GLU A 270 -16.59 -14.58 15.65
N ASP A 271 -16.87 -13.47 16.35
CA ASP A 271 -17.09 -12.16 15.74
C ASP A 271 -15.75 -11.43 15.52
N ASP A 272 -14.96 -11.93 14.58
CA ASP A 272 -13.61 -11.43 14.31
C ASP A 272 -13.55 -10.25 13.34
N ALA A 273 -14.69 -9.84 12.77
CA ALA A 273 -14.74 -8.76 11.78
C ALA A 273 -14.24 -7.40 12.31
N PRO A 274 -14.58 -6.96 13.54
CA PRO A 274 -14.02 -5.74 14.12
C PRO A 274 -12.50 -5.83 14.31
N LEU A 275 -11.99 -6.98 14.75
CA LEU A 275 -10.56 -7.24 14.96
C LEU A 275 -9.79 -7.15 13.63
N TRP A 276 -10.26 -7.82 12.58
CA TRP A 276 -9.61 -7.76 11.28
C TRP A 276 -9.73 -6.41 10.60
N ARG A 277 -10.82 -5.67 10.83
CA ARG A 277 -10.91 -4.26 10.43
C ARG A 277 -9.84 -3.42 11.14
N SER A 278 -9.66 -3.62 12.44
CA SER A 278 -8.62 -2.96 13.25
C SER A 278 -7.22 -3.21 12.69
N VAL A 279 -6.89 -4.48 12.37
CA VAL A 279 -5.62 -4.86 11.73
C VAL A 279 -5.49 -4.26 10.33
N ARG A 280 -6.50 -4.45 9.47
CA ARG A 280 -6.50 -4.02 8.06
C ARG A 280 -6.27 -2.53 7.91
N GLU A 281 -6.92 -1.74 8.75
CA GLU A 281 -6.91 -0.28 8.73
C GLU A 281 -5.82 0.32 9.65
N ALA A 282 -5.02 -0.55 10.28
CA ALA A 282 -3.97 -0.21 11.24
C ALA A 282 -4.47 0.59 12.47
N ARG A 283 -5.72 0.37 12.89
CA ARG A 283 -6.28 0.97 14.13
C ARG A 283 -5.62 0.39 15.38
N ALA A 284 -5.28 -0.90 15.38
CA ALA A 284 -4.55 -1.57 16.46
C ALA A 284 -3.17 -0.93 16.75
N LEU A 285 -2.62 -0.15 15.81
CA LEU A 285 -1.40 0.63 16.02
C LEU A 285 -1.61 1.74 17.07
N GLY A 286 -2.84 2.23 17.25
CA GLY A 286 -3.15 3.33 18.17
C GLY A 286 -2.38 4.62 17.87
N ALA A 287 -2.13 4.90 16.58
CA ALA A 287 -1.34 6.05 16.17
C ALA A 287 -2.09 7.37 16.46
N ALA A 288 -1.44 8.28 17.18
CA ALA A 288 -1.96 9.62 17.42
C ALA A 288 -1.71 10.53 16.20
N PRO A 289 -2.52 11.58 15.95
CA PRO A 289 -2.39 12.45 14.79
C PRO A 289 -1.00 13.12 14.61
N GLU A 290 -0.25 13.31 15.70
CA GLU A 290 1.08 13.89 15.71
C GLU A 290 2.23 12.87 15.58
N GLU A 291 1.94 11.57 15.59
CA GLU A 291 2.94 10.52 15.43
C GLU A 291 3.26 10.26 13.96
N ALA A 292 4.53 10.00 13.65
CA ALA A 292 4.90 9.56 12.32
C ALA A 292 4.56 8.08 12.15
N VAL A 293 3.83 7.75 11.08
CA VAL A 293 3.52 6.37 10.72
C VAL A 293 4.44 5.92 9.58
N TRP A 294 5.21 4.85 9.81
CA TRP A 294 6.09 4.23 8.82
C TRP A 294 5.55 2.88 8.37
N ARG A 295 5.93 2.48 7.15
CA ARG A 295 5.68 1.12 6.65
C ARG A 295 7.01 0.48 6.25
N LEU A 296 7.39 -0.59 6.95
CA LEU A 296 8.58 -1.39 6.70
C LEU A 296 8.26 -2.69 5.97
N SER A 297 9.17 -3.11 5.11
CA SER A 297 9.07 -4.38 4.40
C SER A 297 10.20 -5.27 4.87
N LEU A 298 9.88 -6.30 5.64
CA LEU A 298 10.86 -7.15 6.29
C LEU A 298 10.56 -8.61 5.97
N ARG A 299 11.60 -9.44 5.94
CA ARG A 299 11.42 -10.90 6.03
C ARG A 299 10.86 -11.22 7.41
N PRO A 300 9.92 -12.17 7.55
CA PRO A 300 9.39 -12.53 8.86
C PRO A 300 10.48 -12.88 9.88
N SER A 301 11.52 -13.60 9.46
CA SER A 301 12.68 -13.94 10.31
C SER A 301 13.49 -12.74 10.80
N ALA A 302 13.41 -11.58 10.12
CA ALA A 302 14.07 -10.35 10.55
C ALA A 302 13.19 -9.49 11.47
N ALA A 303 11.89 -9.81 11.60
CA ALA A 303 10.95 -9.01 12.35
C ALA A 303 11.30 -8.90 13.85
N PRO A 304 11.69 -9.97 14.57
CA PRO A 304 12.03 -9.86 15.99
C PRO A 304 13.19 -8.90 16.25
N ALA A 305 14.28 -9.03 15.48
CA ALA A 305 15.44 -8.15 15.59
C ALA A 305 15.10 -6.69 15.24
N ALA A 306 14.30 -6.48 14.19
CA ALA A 306 13.85 -5.14 13.81
C ALA A 306 12.99 -4.51 14.91
N VAL A 307 12.03 -5.25 15.47
CA VAL A 307 11.17 -4.79 16.57
C VAL A 307 12.01 -4.41 17.79
N ALA A 308 12.97 -5.25 18.18
CA ALA A 308 13.87 -4.95 19.30
C ALA A 308 14.67 -3.67 19.05
N ALA A 309 15.28 -3.52 17.87
CA ALA A 309 16.04 -2.33 17.50
C ALA A 309 15.17 -1.06 17.49
N LEU A 310 13.93 -1.15 17.01
CA LEU A 310 13.00 -0.02 16.96
C LEU A 310 12.57 0.43 18.36
N ARG A 311 12.23 -0.52 19.25
CA ARG A 311 11.88 -0.24 20.65
C ARG A 311 13.06 0.33 21.44
N ALA A 312 14.29 -0.09 21.14
CA ALA A 312 15.48 0.47 21.76
C ALA A 312 15.74 1.93 21.32
N ALA A 313 15.41 2.28 20.08
CA ALA A 313 15.64 3.62 19.53
C ALA A 313 14.53 4.62 19.88
N PHE A 314 13.27 4.20 19.85
CA PHE A 314 12.09 5.05 20.05
C PHE A 314 10.97 4.28 20.77
N PRO A 315 10.03 4.96 21.45
CA PRO A 315 8.82 4.35 21.99
C PRO A 315 7.85 4.00 20.86
N ALA A 316 8.22 3.00 20.05
CA ALA A 316 7.53 2.62 18.84
C ALA A 316 6.31 1.75 19.14
N LYS A 317 5.15 2.15 18.60
CA LYS A 317 3.97 1.30 18.48
C LYS A 317 4.12 0.46 17.22
N LEU A 318 3.72 -0.81 17.28
CA LEU A 318 4.02 -1.78 16.25
C LEU A 318 2.79 -2.61 15.90
N LEU A 319 2.65 -2.90 14.60
CA LEU A 319 1.65 -3.81 14.06
C LEU A 319 2.30 -4.63 12.94
N LEU A 320 2.32 -5.96 13.09
CA LEU A 320 2.93 -6.86 12.14
C LEU A 320 1.84 -7.66 11.42
N ASP A 321 1.36 -7.14 10.30
CA ASP A 321 0.44 -7.87 9.42
C ASP A 321 1.25 -8.69 8.41
N TRP A 322 1.01 -10.00 8.31
CA TRP A 322 1.72 -10.89 7.37
C TRP A 322 1.21 -10.75 5.93
N GLY A 323 0.00 -10.23 5.78
CA GLY A 323 -0.58 -9.77 4.51
C GLY A 323 -0.12 -8.37 4.11
N ARG A 324 0.60 -7.62 4.96
CA ARG A 324 1.20 -6.34 4.59
C ARG A 324 2.69 -6.33 4.84
N ARG A 325 3.37 -5.39 4.18
CA ARG A 325 4.68 -4.94 4.66
C ARG A 325 4.41 -4.19 5.98
N ALA A 326 4.93 -4.68 7.11
CA ALA A 326 4.73 -4.22 8.50
C ALA A 326 4.66 -2.68 8.70
N GLY A 327 3.84 -2.20 9.62
CA GLY A 327 3.65 -0.78 9.96
C GLY A 327 4.26 -0.38 11.31
N LEU A 328 4.61 0.89 11.46
CA LEU A 328 5.32 1.50 12.59
C LEU A 328 4.65 2.82 12.94
N GLY A 329 4.60 3.21 14.22
CA GLY A 329 4.22 4.55 14.68
C GLY A 329 5.19 5.05 15.75
N GLY A 330 5.69 6.29 15.65
CA GLY A 330 6.53 6.91 16.69
C GLY A 330 6.88 8.37 16.45
N ARG A 331 7.19 9.12 17.54
CA ARG A 331 7.68 10.51 17.48
C ARG A 331 9.20 10.55 17.24
N PRO A 332 9.73 11.39 16.33
CA PRO A 332 11.16 11.67 16.27
C PRO A 332 11.60 12.44 17.53
N ARG A 333 12.73 12.08 18.13
CA ARG A 333 13.49 13.02 18.98
C ARG A 333 14.36 13.87 18.08
N ASP A 334 14.34 15.18 18.30
CA ASP A 334 15.23 16.15 17.65
C ASP A 334 16.70 15.80 17.91
N ARG A 335 17.31 15.03 17.01
CA ARG A 335 18.77 14.98 16.86
C ARG A 335 19.11 14.83 15.38
N GLY A 336 19.68 15.89 14.81
CA GLY A 336 20.40 15.82 13.55
C GLY A 336 21.59 14.88 13.69
N GLY A 337 21.47 13.68 13.12
CA GLY A 337 22.54 12.68 13.09
C GLY A 337 22.55 12.02 11.72
N ALA A 338 23.58 12.31 10.94
CA ALA A 338 23.82 11.67 9.65
C ALA A 338 24.13 10.17 9.87
N TRP A 339 23.34 9.30 9.24
CA TRP A 339 23.63 7.87 9.23
C TRP A 339 24.81 7.58 8.31
N ARG A 340 25.96 7.20 8.90
CA ARG A 340 27.06 6.54 8.17
C ARG A 340 26.69 5.09 7.92
N ARG A 341 27.07 4.65 6.73
CA ARG A 341 26.78 3.35 6.13
C ARG A 341 27.96 2.44 6.42
N ASP A 342 27.78 1.40 7.22
CA ASP A 342 28.77 0.33 7.33
C ASP A 342 28.35 -0.90 6.54
N GLY A 343 29.36 -1.51 5.90
CA GLY A 343 29.22 -2.27 4.67
C GLY A 343 28.69 -3.71 4.81
N GLY A 344 27.77 -4.06 3.91
CA GLY A 344 27.37 -5.44 3.58
C GLY A 344 26.32 -5.43 2.47
N ARG A 345 26.70 -5.79 1.23
CA ARG A 345 25.93 -5.52 0.00
C ARG A 345 24.76 -6.51 -0.24
N ARG A 346 23.51 -6.02 -0.44
CA ARG A 346 22.72 -6.02 -1.71
C ARG A 346 21.17 -5.94 -1.51
N ALA A 347 20.58 -4.97 -2.25
CA ALA A 347 19.18 -4.79 -2.70
C ALA A 347 18.10 -4.42 -1.65
N LEU A 348 17.22 -3.39 -1.79
CA LEU A 348 16.80 -2.47 -2.86
C LEU A 348 16.13 -1.22 -2.22
N GLY A 349 16.17 -0.05 -2.91
CA GLY A 349 15.81 1.31 -2.45
C GLY A 349 14.33 1.57 -2.07
N ARG A 350 13.90 2.73 -1.56
CA ARG A 350 14.40 4.13 -1.63
C ARG A 350 14.18 4.89 -0.30
N GLN A 351 14.83 6.05 -0.22
CA GLN A 351 15.23 6.88 0.92
C GLN A 351 14.13 7.51 1.83
N LEU A 352 14.47 7.47 3.12
CA LEU A 352 13.93 8.18 4.28
C LEU A 352 14.24 9.69 4.25
N HIS A 353 13.28 10.55 4.64
CA HIS A 353 13.53 11.86 5.26
C HIS A 353 12.31 12.27 6.11
N PRO A 354 12.50 12.89 7.29
CA PRO A 354 11.42 13.52 8.04
C PRO A 354 10.91 14.78 7.32
N VAL A 355 9.59 14.97 7.29
CA VAL A 355 8.97 16.21 6.79
C VAL A 355 8.66 17.11 8.00
N PRO A 356 9.42 18.19 8.27
CA PRO A 356 8.93 19.25 9.13
C PRO A 356 7.88 20.05 8.36
N ARG A 357 6.70 20.27 8.96
CA ARG A 357 5.74 21.26 8.45
C ARG A 357 6.35 22.66 8.56
N PRO A 358 6.21 23.54 7.57
CA PRO A 358 6.51 24.95 7.75
C PRO A 358 5.51 25.55 8.75
N ARG A 359 6.03 26.16 9.83
CA ARG A 359 5.24 27.04 10.70
C ARG A 359 4.91 28.31 9.90
N PHE A 360 3.67 28.44 9.43
CA PHE A 360 3.16 29.75 9.03
C PHE A 360 2.89 30.54 10.30
N ALA A 361 3.86 31.39 10.68
CA ALA A 361 3.60 32.49 11.61
C ALA A 361 2.95 33.61 10.81
N ALA A 362 1.67 33.87 11.06
CA ALA A 362 1.03 35.10 10.63
C ALA A 362 1.74 36.27 11.33
N ARG A 363 2.44 37.12 10.57
CA ARG A 363 2.78 38.48 10.99
C ARG A 363 1.98 39.44 10.13
N HIS A 364 0.95 40.02 10.72
CA HIS A 364 0.43 41.31 10.29
C HIS A 364 1.49 42.38 10.56
N GLY A 365 1.69 43.29 9.61
CA GLY A 365 2.55 44.46 9.78
C GLY A 365 2.83 45.14 8.45
N ALA A 366 2.22 46.30 8.26
CA ALA A 366 2.23 47.16 7.09
C ALA A 366 3.63 47.71 6.71
N GLY A 367 3.78 48.21 5.48
CA GLY A 367 4.89 49.12 5.14
C GLY A 367 5.34 49.14 3.69
N ALA A 368 4.64 49.92 2.88
CA ALA A 368 5.11 50.85 1.83
C ALA A 368 6.40 50.59 0.98
N ALA A 369 6.20 50.85 -0.32
CA ALA A 369 7.02 51.67 -1.22
C ALA A 369 8.22 51.06 -1.97
N GLY A 370 8.10 51.13 -3.31
CA GLY A 370 9.11 51.74 -4.18
C GLY A 370 10.14 50.81 -4.80
N GLY A 371 10.36 50.94 -6.12
CA GLY A 371 11.62 50.53 -6.74
C GLY A 371 11.52 49.89 -8.10
N THR A 372 11.58 50.73 -9.12
CA THR A 372 11.71 50.45 -10.55
C THR A 372 13.04 49.78 -10.95
N GLY A 373 13.00 48.99 -12.04
CA GLY A 373 14.03 49.02 -13.08
C GLY A 373 15.03 47.85 -13.12
N GLY A 374 15.31 47.35 -14.34
CA GLY A 374 16.52 46.57 -14.61
C GLY A 374 16.39 45.48 -15.67
N ALA A 375 16.43 45.87 -16.94
CA ALA A 375 16.60 44.98 -18.08
C ALA A 375 17.99 44.31 -18.10
N GLY A 376 18.06 43.08 -18.60
CA GLY A 376 19.33 42.38 -18.86
C GLY A 376 19.16 41.33 -19.96
N ARG A 377 19.62 41.68 -21.17
CA ARG A 377 19.57 40.90 -22.41
C ARG A 377 20.77 39.94 -22.54
N HIS A 378 20.53 38.86 -23.30
CA HIS A 378 21.42 38.13 -24.22
C HIS A 378 22.75 37.51 -23.72
N ARG A 379 22.93 36.21 -23.97
CA ARG A 379 23.66 35.70 -25.17
C ARG A 379 23.51 34.17 -25.34
N ARG A 380 23.34 33.78 -26.61
CA ARG A 380 23.52 32.43 -27.16
C ARG A 380 24.98 32.25 -27.60
N ALA A 381 25.49 31.03 -27.50
CA ALA A 381 26.41 30.31 -28.41
C ALA A 381 26.56 28.90 -27.78
N GLY A 382 26.63 27.76 -28.45
CA GLY A 382 26.87 27.42 -29.84
C GLY A 382 27.60 26.07 -29.83
N GLU A 383 26.95 25.04 -30.37
CA GLU A 383 27.46 23.85 -31.09
C GLU A 383 28.65 23.00 -30.58
N GLY A 384 28.50 21.68 -30.74
CA GLY A 384 29.59 20.70 -30.70
C GLY A 384 29.10 19.25 -30.55
N GLY A 385 28.83 18.57 -31.68
CA GLY A 385 28.47 17.16 -31.71
C GLY A 385 29.68 16.21 -31.67
N ALA A 386 29.48 14.99 -31.18
CA ALA A 386 30.29 13.81 -31.50
C ALA A 386 29.51 12.52 -31.16
N GLY A 387 29.57 11.55 -32.08
CA GLY A 387 28.83 10.28 -32.09
C GLY A 387 29.37 9.17 -31.16
N PRO A 388 28.98 7.91 -31.38
CA PRO A 388 28.54 6.99 -30.32
C PRO A 388 29.66 6.12 -29.72
N GLY A 389 29.70 6.05 -28.40
CA GLY A 389 30.63 5.24 -27.61
C GLY A 389 30.02 3.93 -27.10
N ARG A 390 30.69 2.82 -27.41
CA ARG A 390 30.41 1.40 -27.17
C ARG A 390 29.82 1.02 -25.80
N VAL A 391 28.89 0.06 -25.86
CA VAL A 391 28.42 -0.79 -24.75
C VAL A 391 29.54 -1.75 -24.33
N VAL A 392 29.93 -1.73 -23.05
CA VAL A 392 30.85 -2.69 -22.44
C VAL A 392 30.02 -3.72 -21.68
N GLN A 393 30.07 -4.99 -22.10
CA GLN A 393 29.55 -6.12 -21.33
C GLN A 393 30.55 -6.55 -20.25
N PRO A 394 30.13 -6.81 -19.00
CA PRO A 394 30.98 -7.51 -18.04
C PRO A 394 30.85 -9.04 -18.22
N GLY A 395 32.01 -9.70 -18.35
CA GLY A 395 32.15 -11.16 -18.49
C GLY A 395 31.83 -11.97 -17.21
N PRO A 396 31.92 -13.32 -17.29
CA PRO A 396 31.40 -14.21 -16.27
C PRO A 396 32.27 -14.25 -15.00
N LEU A 397 31.62 -14.28 -13.84
CA LEU A 397 32.24 -14.42 -12.51
C LEU A 397 32.69 -15.88 -12.29
N ALA A 398 34.00 -16.05 -12.05
CA ALA A 398 34.61 -17.31 -11.67
C ALA A 398 34.11 -17.80 -10.28
N ALA A 399 33.90 -19.12 -10.19
CA ALA A 399 33.49 -19.83 -9.00
C ALA A 399 34.61 -19.85 -7.93
N LEU A 400 34.26 -19.56 -6.68
CA LEU A 400 35.13 -19.77 -5.53
C LEU A 400 34.78 -21.10 -4.87
N ASN A 401 35.79 -21.97 -4.81
CA ASN A 401 35.79 -23.31 -4.23
C ASN A 401 36.09 -23.21 -2.71
N PRO A 402 35.35 -23.87 -1.80
CA PRO A 402 35.70 -23.90 -0.38
C PRO A 402 36.74 -25.00 -0.08
N ALA A 403 37.82 -24.63 0.62
CA ALA A 403 38.80 -25.57 1.18
C ALA A 403 38.31 -26.14 2.53
N PRO A 404 38.73 -27.36 2.92
CA PRO A 404 38.15 -28.13 4.02
C PRO A 404 38.81 -27.85 5.37
N LEU A 405 38.02 -27.88 6.45
CA LEU A 405 38.50 -27.95 7.83
C LEU A 405 38.66 -29.42 8.24
N SER A 406 39.91 -29.85 8.43
CA SER A 406 40.27 -31.10 9.08
C SER A 406 40.31 -30.95 10.61
N ALA A 407 39.92 -32.03 11.28
CA ALA A 407 39.85 -32.21 12.72
C ALA A 407 41.16 -31.96 13.49
N ARG A 408 41.01 -31.46 14.73
CA ARG A 408 41.50 -32.10 15.96
C ARG A 408 40.76 -31.53 17.16
#